data_AF-A0A6N8G472-F1
#
_entry.id   AF-A0A6N8G472-F1
#
_cell.length_a   1.000
_cell.length_b   1.000
_cell.length_c   1.000
_cell.angle_alpha   90.00
_cell.angle_beta   90.00
_cell.angle_gamma   90.00
#
_symmetry.space_group_name_H-M   'P 1'
#
loop_
_entity.id
_entity.type
_entity.pdbx_description
1 polymer ?
#
loop_
_entity_poly.entity_id
_entity_poly.type
_entity_poly.pdbx_seq_one_letter_code
_entity_poly.pdbx_strand_id
1 'polypeptide(L)'
;MPYYSSAGLSRALQVLEEYLDAVCKGLPVAAVQQLKICPQCWTPGTEAEQMWLNPRSKYCFSCGTQLRERCVSCNEPIKSIKFRFCPYCGNAYKSAK
;
A
#
# COMPACT_ATOMS: atom_id res chain seq x y z
N MET A 1 27.62 8.26 -12.41
CA MET A 1 26.67 9.24 -12.99
C MET A 1 25.55 9.45 -11.99
N PRO A 2 25.38 10.63 -11.38
CA PRO A 2 24.43 10.83 -10.27
C PRO A 2 22.99 11.02 -10.80
N TYR A 3 22.05 10.24 -10.26
CA TYR A 3 20.63 10.11 -10.66
C TYR A 3 19.73 11.28 -10.21
N TYR A 4 20.17 12.53 -10.34
CA TYR A 4 19.46 13.70 -9.79
C TYR A 4 18.11 14.03 -10.49
N SER A 5 17.79 13.40 -11.63
CA SER A 5 16.58 13.66 -12.43
C SER A 5 15.39 12.74 -12.12
N SER A 6 15.62 11.60 -11.48
CA SER A 6 14.57 10.61 -11.16
C SER A 6 13.51 11.18 -10.22
N ALA A 7 13.95 11.88 -9.17
CA ALA A 7 13.06 12.48 -8.17
C ALA A 7 12.21 13.65 -8.70
N GLY A 8 12.73 14.41 -9.67
CA GLY A 8 11.96 15.46 -10.32
C GLY A 8 10.86 14.87 -11.22
N LEU A 9 11.21 13.83 -11.98
CA LEU A 9 10.28 13.13 -12.87
C LEU A 9 9.21 12.35 -12.13
N SER A 10 9.56 11.66 -11.03
CA SER A 10 8.61 10.91 -10.20
C SER A 10 7.50 11.82 -9.68
N ARG A 11 7.88 13.02 -9.26
CA ARG A 11 6.96 14.02 -8.72
C ARG A 11 6.12 14.70 -9.78
N ALA A 12 6.68 15.00 -10.95
CA ALA A 12 5.96 15.58 -12.08
C ALA A 12 4.93 14.61 -12.67
N LEU A 13 5.30 13.33 -12.78
CA LEU A 13 4.44 12.29 -13.36
C LEU A 13 3.50 11.63 -12.33
N GLN A 14 3.70 11.91 -11.04
CA GLN A 14 3.02 11.24 -9.93
C GLN A 14 3.18 9.70 -9.97
N VAL A 15 4.39 9.26 -10.29
CA VAL A 15 4.77 7.84 -10.39
C VAL A 15 5.89 7.58 -9.37
N LEU A 16 5.93 6.39 -8.75
CA LEU A 16 7.00 6.02 -7.82
C LEU A 16 8.37 6.06 -8.52
N GLU A 17 9.40 6.57 -7.85
CA GLU A 17 10.78 6.56 -8.34
C GLU A 17 11.25 5.15 -8.72
N GLU A 18 10.79 4.14 -7.98
CA GLU A 18 11.04 2.72 -8.21
C GLU A 18 10.61 2.27 -9.62
N TYR A 19 9.51 2.82 -10.16
CA TYR A 19 9.07 2.53 -11.53
C TYR A 19 10.01 3.16 -12.56
N LEU A 20 10.46 4.40 -12.33
CA LEU A 20 11.40 5.07 -13.22
C LEU A 20 12.75 4.35 -13.24
N ASP A 21 13.22 3.91 -12.08
CA ASP A 21 14.46 3.16 -11.93
C ASP A 21 14.39 1.80 -12.63
N ALA A 22 13.26 1.10 -12.53
CA ALA A 22 13.05 -0.18 -13.20
C ALA A 22 12.93 -0.01 -14.73
N VAL A 23 12.30 1.07 -15.22
CA VAL A 23 12.30 1.44 -16.65
C VAL A 23 13.73 1.68 -17.14
N CYS A 24 14.54 2.45 -16.40
CA CYS A 24 15.94 2.70 -16.75
C CYS A 24 16.80 1.42 -16.75
N LYS A 25 16.48 0.44 -15.90
CA LYS A 25 17.19 -0.83 -15.78
C LYS A 25 16.64 -1.94 -16.69
N GLY A 26 15.58 -1.67 -17.45
CA GLY A 26 14.91 -2.67 -18.31
C GLY A 26 14.30 -3.83 -17.53
N LEU A 27 14.03 -3.65 -16.24
CA LEU A 27 13.46 -4.69 -15.40
C LEU A 27 11.93 -4.63 -15.48
N PRO A 28 11.25 -5.79 -15.58
CA PRO A 28 9.81 -5.82 -15.44
C PRO A 28 9.47 -5.31 -14.05
N VAL A 29 8.68 -4.22 -13.97
CA VAL A 29 8.25 -3.74 -12.67
C VAL A 29 7.18 -4.69 -12.17
N ALA A 30 7.58 -5.60 -11.28
CA ALA A 30 6.63 -6.33 -10.47
C ALA A 30 5.86 -5.26 -9.70
N ALA A 31 4.61 -5.00 -10.09
CA ALA A 31 3.76 -4.05 -9.41
C ALA A 31 3.81 -4.40 -7.94
N VAL A 32 4.47 -3.55 -7.14
CA VAL A 32 4.49 -3.72 -5.69
C VAL A 32 3.05 -3.47 -5.30
N GLN A 33 2.28 -4.55 -5.19
CA GLN A 33 0.90 -4.52 -4.74
C GLN A 33 0.99 -4.11 -3.27
N GLN A 34 1.01 -2.80 -3.05
CA GLN A 34 0.91 -2.23 -1.73
C GLN A 34 -0.44 -2.65 -1.19
N LEU A 35 -0.39 -3.63 -0.30
CA LEU A 35 -1.57 -4.29 0.18
C LEU A 35 -2.27 -3.35 1.15
N LYS A 36 -3.39 -2.81 0.68
CA LYS A 36 -4.20 -1.82 1.40
C LYS A 36 -5.42 -2.49 2.00
N ILE A 37 -5.76 -2.07 3.21
CA ILE A 37 -6.96 -2.53 3.92
C ILE A 37 -7.79 -1.36 4.41
N CYS A 38 -9.11 -1.51 4.40
CA CYS A 38 -9.99 -0.61 5.13
C CYS A 38 -10.11 -1.08 6.59
N PRO A 39 -9.72 -0.28 7.60
CA PRO A 39 -9.79 -0.70 9.01
C PRO A 39 -11.23 -0.92 9.52
N GLN A 40 -12.24 -0.43 8.79
CA GLN A 40 -13.65 -0.55 9.12
C GLN A 40 -14.35 -1.69 8.36
N CYS A 41 -14.17 -1.74 7.03
CA CYS A 41 -14.90 -2.68 6.17
C CYS A 41 -14.23 -4.03 5.98
N TRP A 42 -12.90 -4.11 6.11
CA TRP A 42 -12.16 -5.36 5.87
C TRP A 42 -12.57 -6.45 6.87
N THR A 43 -12.63 -7.70 6.42
CA THR A 43 -12.84 -8.88 7.27
C THR A 43 -11.60 -9.78 7.25
N PRO A 44 -11.00 -10.13 8.41
CA PRO A 44 -9.81 -10.98 8.45
C PRO A 44 -10.05 -12.33 7.78
N GLY A 45 -9.09 -12.79 6.98
CA GLY A 45 -9.20 -14.06 6.26
C GLY A 45 -9.96 -13.97 4.93
N THR A 46 -10.56 -12.82 4.61
CA THR A 46 -11.09 -12.55 3.27
C THR A 46 -10.05 -11.86 2.39
N GLU A 47 -10.21 -12.02 1.08
CA GLU A 47 -9.39 -11.29 0.11
C GLU A 47 -9.65 -9.79 0.19
N ALA A 48 -8.64 -8.99 -0.12
CA ALA A 48 -8.80 -7.55 -0.20
C ALA A 48 -9.70 -7.23 -1.40
N GLU A 49 -10.56 -6.25 -1.22
CA GLU A 49 -11.38 -5.74 -2.30
C GLU A 49 -10.47 -5.28 -3.45
N GLN A 50 -10.75 -5.73 -4.67
CA GLN A 50 -9.91 -5.47 -5.86
C GLN A 50 -9.64 -3.98 -6.05
N MET A 51 -10.61 -3.12 -5.70
CA MET A 51 -10.46 -1.68 -5.74
C MET A 51 -9.35 -1.17 -4.81
N TRP A 52 -9.12 -1.80 -3.66
CA TRP A 52 -8.05 -1.40 -2.73
C TRP A 52 -6.66 -1.74 -3.27
N LEU A 53 -6.54 -2.78 -4.11
CA LEU A 53 -5.28 -3.18 -4.75
C LEU A 53 -4.81 -2.17 -5.81
N ASN A 54 -5.68 -1.25 -6.25
CA ASN A 54 -5.28 -0.19 -7.16
C ASN A 54 -4.34 0.81 -6.44
N PRO A 55 -3.16 1.12 -7.01
CA PRO A 55 -2.22 2.09 -6.43
C PRO A 55 -2.83 3.46 -6.16
N ARG A 56 -3.80 3.88 -6.99
CA ARG A 56 -4.48 5.19 -6.88
C ARG A 56 -5.58 5.22 -5.82
N SER A 57 -6.03 4.07 -5.33
CA SER A 57 -7.06 4.01 -4.29
C SER A 57 -6.49 4.44 -2.95
N LYS A 58 -6.95 5.59 -2.45
CA LYS A 58 -6.57 6.14 -1.14
C LYS A 58 -7.64 5.96 -0.08
N TYR A 59 -8.90 5.78 -0.49
CA TYR A 59 -10.07 5.69 0.39
C TYR A 59 -10.90 4.47 0.03
N CYS A 60 -11.58 3.89 1.02
CA CYS A 60 -12.52 2.80 0.83
C CYS A 60 -13.76 3.33 0.14
N PHE A 61 -14.15 2.70 -0.97
CA PHE A 61 -15.32 3.12 -1.75
C PHE A 61 -16.64 2.95 -0.97
N SER A 62 -16.69 1.98 -0.06
CA SER A 62 -17.91 1.65 0.71
C SER A 62 -18.15 2.55 1.92
N CYS A 63 -17.10 2.99 2.63
CA CYS A 63 -17.24 3.78 3.86
C CYS A 63 -16.48 5.11 3.86
N GLY A 64 -15.76 5.45 2.80
CA GLY A 64 -14.95 6.68 2.69
C GLY A 64 -13.73 6.73 3.62
N THR A 65 -13.49 5.70 4.45
CA THR A 65 -12.34 5.69 5.37
C THR A 65 -11.04 5.53 4.59
N GLN A 66 -9.98 6.23 5.01
CA GLN A 66 -8.66 6.11 4.39
C GLN A 66 -8.14 4.67 4.48
N LEU A 67 -7.68 4.15 3.34
CA LEU A 67 -7.05 2.84 3.26
C LEU A 67 -5.68 2.88 3.94
N ARG A 68 -5.35 1.80 4.64
CA ARG A 68 -4.08 1.64 5.35
C ARG A 68 -3.23 0.60 4.66
N GLU A 69 -1.99 0.95 4.40
CA GLU A 69 -0.92 0.06 3.92
C GLU A 69 0.09 -0.31 5.01
N ARG A 70 -0.02 0.35 6.18
CA ARG A 70 0.86 0.21 7.33
C ARG A 70 0.06 0.05 8.62
N CYS A 71 0.67 -0.62 9.60
CA CYS A 71 0.14 -0.70 10.95
C CYS A 71 0.14 0.68 11.60
N VAL A 72 -0.95 1.06 12.27
CA VAL A 72 -1.01 2.35 12.99
C VAL A 72 -0.10 2.39 14.20
N SER A 73 0.14 1.23 14.84
CA SER A 73 0.91 1.16 16.08
C SER A 73 2.42 1.17 15.85
N CYS A 74 2.91 0.43 14.85
CA CYS A 74 4.36 0.27 14.61
C CYS A 74 4.83 0.76 13.23
N ASN A 75 3.92 1.26 12.38
CA ASN A 75 4.22 1.77 11.03
C ASN A 75 4.83 0.76 10.04
N GLU A 76 4.91 -0.52 10.42
CA GLU A 76 5.33 -1.62 9.56
C GLU A 76 4.31 -1.88 8.44
N PRO A 77 4.74 -2.27 7.23
CA PRO A 77 3.86 -2.52 6.11
C PRO A 77 3.01 -3.77 6.33
N ILE A 78 1.79 -3.75 5.81
CA ILE A 78 0.86 -4.86 5.91
C ILE A 78 1.25 -5.93 4.91
N LYS A 79 1.90 -6.99 5.40
CA LYS A 79 2.33 -8.12 4.57
C LYS A 79 1.22 -9.11 4.23
N SER A 80 0.15 -9.15 5.02
CA SER A 80 -0.93 -10.12 4.85
C SER A 80 -2.26 -9.63 5.42
N ILE A 81 -3.32 -9.87 4.65
CA ILE A 81 -4.75 -9.71 5.01
C ILE A 81 -5.39 -10.97 5.59
N LYS A 82 -4.64 -12.07 5.67
CA LYS A 82 -5.16 -13.29 6.28
C LYS A 82 -5.34 -13.13 7.79
N PHE A 83 -4.50 -12.32 8.42
CA PHE A 83 -4.46 -12.17 9.87
C PHE A 83 -5.03 -10.82 10.31
N ARG A 84 -5.83 -10.84 11.39
CA ARG A 84 -6.41 -9.65 12.02
C ARG A 84 -5.36 -8.71 12.64
N PHE A 85 -4.22 -9.27 13.05
CA PHE A 85 -3.21 -8.63 13.87
C PHE A 85 -1.92 -8.39 13.09
N CYS A 86 -1.18 -7.35 13.49
CA CYS A 86 0.14 -7.08 12.98
C CYS A 86 1.13 -8.16 13.47
N PRO A 87 1.89 -8.81 12.58
CA PRO A 87 2.85 -9.83 12.98
C PRO A 87 4.07 -9.27 13.74
N TYR A 88 4.25 -7.94 13.71
CA TYR A 88 5.38 -7.27 14.36
C TYR A 88 5.05 -6.79 15.78
N CYS A 89 3.93 -6.09 15.96
CA CYS A 89 3.55 -5.50 17.25
C CYS A 89 2.36 -6.18 17.93
N GLY A 90 1.72 -7.17 17.29
CA GLY A 90 0.55 -7.86 17.83
C GLY A 90 -0.75 -7.06 17.85
N ASN A 91 -0.72 -5.76 17.52
CA ASN A 91 -1.91 -4.92 17.54
C ASN A 91 -2.85 -5.23 16.37
N ALA A 92 -4.16 -5.14 16.61
CA ALA A 92 -5.17 -5.35 15.59
C ALA A 92 -5.11 -4.24 14.53
N TYR A 93 -5.28 -4.61 13.26
CA TYR A 93 -5.36 -3.62 12.18
C TYR A 93 -6.71 -2.88 12.16
N LYS A 94 -7.77 -3.55 12.64
CA LYS A 94 -9.09 -2.94 12.79
C LYS A 94 -9.07 -1.90 13.89
N SER A 95 -9.69 -0.76 13.62
CA SER A 95 -10.00 0.20 14.67
C SER A 95 -11.30 -0.24 15.35
N ALA A 96 -11.37 -0.16 16.68
CA ALA A 96 -12.66 -0.28 17.35
C ALA A 96 -13.57 0.86 16.86
N LYS A 97 -14.85 0.56 16.64
CA LYS A 97 -15.87 1.59 16.41
C LYS A 97 -16.12 2.37 17.69
#